data_AF-A0A9D1L3B4-F1
#
_entry.id   AF-A0A9D1L3B4-F1
#
_cell.length_a   1.000
_cell.length_b   1.000
_cell.length_c   1.000
_cell.angle_alpha   90.00
_cell.angle_beta   90.00
_cell.angle_gamma   90.00
#
_symmetry.space_group_name_H-M   'P 1'
#
loop_
_entity.id
_entity.type
_entity.pdbx_description
1 polymer ?
#
loop_
_entity_poly.entity_id
_entity_poly.type
_entity_poly.pdbx_seq_one_letter_code
_entity_poly.pdbx_strand_id
1 'polypeptide(L)'
;MELKEGMYVRTKYNDFCNMVAIRKMDEIDDDGSFWIDDYIIDTYGDEQNKLHEEDIEIASENIVDVIKPGDYVNGYRVSFKDNDYAPFVQCDYPVQEGTTNHYRFYEKEIYSIVTKEQFENMKYEVE
;
A
#
# COMPACT_ATOMS: atom_id res chain seq x y z
N MET A 1 -18.01 3.47 -4.62
CA MET A 1 -17.46 2.34 -3.84
C MET A 1 -18.11 2.45 -2.47
N GLU A 2 -18.41 1.36 -1.77
CA GLU A 2 -18.92 1.49 -0.39
C GLU A 2 -17.72 1.47 0.57
N LEU A 3 -17.31 2.65 1.05
CA LEU A 3 -16.19 2.81 1.99
C LEU A 3 -16.65 2.58 3.42
N LYS A 4 -15.80 1.94 4.24
CA LYS A 4 -16.05 1.66 5.66
C LYS A 4 -14.80 1.87 6.48
N GLU A 5 -14.96 2.34 7.71
CA GLU A 5 -13.89 2.44 8.69
C GLU A 5 -13.13 1.11 8.81
N GLY A 6 -11.80 1.20 8.92
CA GLY A 6 -10.92 0.05 9.01
C GLY A 6 -10.54 -0.63 7.69
N MET A 7 -11.13 -0.25 6.55
CA MET A 7 -10.66 -0.72 5.24
C MET A 7 -9.29 -0.15 4.88
N TYR A 8 -8.54 -0.91 4.09
CA TYR A 8 -7.31 -0.45 3.45
C TYR A 8 -7.62 0.20 2.10
N VAL A 9 -6.90 1.25 1.77
CA VAL A 9 -7.03 2.00 0.52
C VAL A 9 -5.68 2.12 -0.17
N ARG A 10 -5.67 2.10 -1.50
CA ARG A 10 -4.56 2.59 -2.33
C ARG A 10 -4.96 3.93 -2.93
N THR A 11 -4.17 4.96 -2.67
CA THR A 11 -4.41 6.31 -3.22
C THR A 11 -4.00 6.40 -4.68
N LYS A 12 -4.60 7.34 -5.40
CA LYS A 12 -4.11 7.80 -6.70
C LYS A 12 -3.06 8.88 -6.48
N TYR A 13 -2.22 9.06 -7.50
CA TYR A 13 -1.46 10.30 -7.61
C TYR A 13 -2.40 11.42 -8.08
N ASN A 14 -2.52 12.50 -7.32
CA ASN A 14 -3.31 13.68 -7.70
C ASN A 14 -2.78 14.94 -6.97
N ASP A 15 -3.49 16.06 -7.12
CA ASP A 15 -3.08 17.35 -6.53
C ASP A 15 -3.04 17.32 -4.99
N PHE A 16 -3.81 16.41 -4.37
CA PHE A 16 -3.84 16.19 -2.93
C PHE A 16 -2.90 15.07 -2.48
N CYS A 17 -2.62 14.09 -3.33
CA CYS A 17 -1.77 12.94 -3.08
C CYS A 17 -0.55 12.99 -3.99
N ASN A 18 0.53 13.60 -3.49
CA ASN A 18 1.81 13.68 -4.20
C ASN A 18 2.53 12.32 -4.34
N MET A 19 1.92 11.24 -3.84
CA MET A 19 2.47 9.89 -3.88
C MET A 19 1.36 8.84 -3.78
N VAL A 20 1.53 7.75 -4.52
CA VAL A 20 0.69 6.55 -4.38
C VAL A 20 1.08 5.83 -3.10
N ALA A 21 0.14 5.65 -2.19
CA ALA A 21 0.36 5.02 -0.89
C ALA A 21 -0.76 4.02 -0.57
N ILE A 22 -0.42 3.05 0.29
CA ILE A 22 -1.41 2.18 0.93
C ILE A 22 -1.61 2.68 2.36
N ARG A 23 -2.88 2.87 2.76
CA ARG A 23 -3.29 3.42 4.05
C ARG A 23 -4.48 2.64 4.60
N LYS A 24 -4.71 2.75 5.91
CA LYS A 24 -5.92 2.26 6.55
C LYS A 24 -6.80 3.45 6.90
N MET A 25 -8.09 3.36 6.58
CA MET A 25 -9.07 4.38 6.98
C MET A 25 -9.37 4.22 8.46
N ASP A 26 -9.34 5.33 9.20
CA ASP A 26 -9.61 5.34 10.64
C ASP A 26 -11.07 5.73 10.92
N GLU A 27 -11.49 6.90 10.44
CA GLU A 27 -12.82 7.47 10.66
C GLU A 27 -13.38 8.02 9.34
N ILE A 28 -14.70 7.86 9.12
CA ILE A 28 -15.42 8.42 7.97
C ILE A 28 -16.43 9.44 8.46
N ASP A 29 -16.37 10.65 7.92
CA ASP A 29 -17.30 11.74 8.23
C ASP A 29 -18.63 11.61 7.46
N ASP A 30 -19.64 12.33 7.94
CA ASP A 30 -20.98 12.37 7.34
C ASP A 30 -20.99 12.85 5.87
N ASP A 31 -19.98 13.63 5.46
CA ASP A 31 -19.83 14.13 4.08
C ASP A 31 -19.11 13.13 3.15
N GLY A 32 -18.73 11.96 3.67
CA GLY A 32 -18.02 10.91 2.95
C GLY A 32 -16.51 11.14 2.80
N SER A 33 -15.97 12.20 3.42
CA SER A 33 -14.52 12.34 3.62
C SER A 33 -14.05 11.38 4.72
N PHE A 34 -12.77 11.03 4.72
CA PHE A 34 -12.23 10.11 5.72
C PHE A 34 -10.79 10.41 6.10
N TRP A 35 -10.48 10.03 7.33
CA TRP A 35 -9.14 10.09 7.90
C TRP A 35 -8.36 8.83 7.59
N ILE A 36 -7.06 8.99 7.35
CA ILE A 36 -6.10 7.89 7.21
C ILE A 36 -5.22 7.82 8.46
N ASP A 37 -4.79 6.61 8.83
CA ASP A 37 -3.91 6.38 9.97
C ASP A 37 -2.62 7.24 9.89
N ASP A 38 -2.42 8.08 10.91
CA ASP A 38 -1.35 9.08 11.06
C ASP A 38 0.07 8.47 11.18
N TYR A 39 0.22 7.16 11.34
CA TYR A 39 1.51 6.52 11.61
C TYR A 39 2.51 6.52 10.44
N ILE A 40 2.18 7.10 9.29
CA ILE A 40 3.11 7.26 8.17
C ILE A 40 3.27 8.75 7.86
N ILE A 41 4.46 9.27 8.19
CA ILE A 41 4.91 10.63 7.86
C ILE A 41 4.96 10.76 6.33
N ASP A 42 3.86 11.19 5.72
CA ASP A 42 3.89 11.78 4.39
C ASP A 42 4.34 13.24 4.51
N THR A 43 5.05 13.72 3.50
CA THR A 43 5.43 15.12 3.29
C THR A 43 4.20 15.98 2.95
N TYR A 44 3.16 15.93 3.78
CA TYR A 44 2.09 16.92 3.77
C TYR A 44 2.52 18.10 4.61
N GLY A 45 2.48 19.29 4.02
CA GLY A 45 2.60 20.52 4.77
C GLY A 45 1.39 20.68 5.67
N ASP A 46 1.60 20.51 6.97
CA ASP A 46 0.89 21.03 8.16
C ASP A 46 -0.66 21.10 8.25
N GLU A 47 -1.45 20.82 7.21
CA GLU A 47 -2.91 20.96 7.27
C GLU A 47 -3.62 19.68 6.81
N GLN A 48 -4.30 19.08 7.79
CA GLN A 48 -5.18 17.92 7.78
C GLN A 48 -5.91 17.68 6.44
N ASN A 49 -5.46 16.71 5.65
CA ASN A 49 -6.14 16.33 4.40
C ASN A 49 -6.88 15.02 4.59
N LYS A 50 -8.18 15.14 4.90
CA LYS A 50 -9.14 14.05 4.69
C LYS A 50 -9.16 13.71 3.20
N LEU A 51 -9.32 12.43 2.89
CA LEU A 51 -9.45 11.97 1.52
C LEU A 51 -10.92 11.71 1.18
N HIS A 52 -11.23 11.69 -0.11
CA HIS A 52 -12.53 11.31 -0.65
C HIS A 52 -12.42 10.07 -1.54
N GLU A 53 -13.56 9.47 -1.90
CA GLU A 53 -13.60 8.30 -2.79
C GLU A 53 -12.86 8.55 -4.12
N GLU A 54 -12.89 9.78 -4.63
CA GLU A 54 -12.22 10.15 -5.87
C GLU A 54 -10.69 10.03 -5.82
N ASP A 55 -10.10 10.16 -4.63
CA ASP A 55 -8.66 10.01 -4.37
C ASP A 55 -8.22 8.55 -4.30
N ILE A 56 -9.18 7.61 -4.21
CA ILE A 56 -8.90 6.19 -4.05
C ILE A 56 -8.89 5.48 -5.40
N GLU A 57 -7.85 4.69 -5.64
CA GLU A 57 -7.79 3.75 -6.75
C GLU A 57 -8.53 2.44 -6.44
N ILE A 58 -8.28 1.89 -5.25
CA ILE A 58 -8.89 0.65 -4.77
C ILE A 58 -9.00 0.68 -3.25
N ALA A 59 -10.10 0.16 -2.70
CA ALA A 59 -10.24 -0.12 -1.29
C ALA A 59 -10.63 -1.58 -1.06
N SER A 60 -10.23 -2.15 0.07
CA SER A 60 -10.64 -3.48 0.52
C SER A 60 -10.52 -3.60 2.03
N GLU A 61 -11.33 -4.47 2.63
CA GLU A 61 -11.15 -4.90 4.02
C GLU A 61 -9.87 -5.73 4.20
N ASN A 62 -9.34 -6.32 3.12
CA ASN A 62 -8.09 -7.08 3.15
C ASN A 62 -6.93 -6.30 2.52
N ILE A 63 -5.83 -6.16 3.26
CA ILE A 63 -4.64 -5.43 2.81
C ILE A 63 -4.00 -6.02 1.54
N VAL A 64 -4.12 -7.34 1.32
CA VAL A 64 -3.56 -8.02 0.14
C VAL A 64 -4.21 -7.52 -1.16
N ASP A 65 -5.48 -7.12 -1.10
CA ASP A 65 -6.23 -6.70 -2.28
C ASP A 65 -5.76 -5.34 -2.81
N VAL A 66 -5.23 -4.48 -1.95
CA VAL A 66 -4.72 -3.15 -2.33
C VAL A 66 -3.23 -3.15 -2.73
N ILE A 67 -2.49 -4.22 -2.41
CA ILE A 67 -1.08 -4.41 -2.81
C ILE A 67 -1.00 -4.81 -4.29
N LYS A 68 0.03 -4.34 -5.00
CA LYS A 68 0.28 -4.65 -6.42
C LYS A 68 1.67 -5.25 -6.65
N PRO A 69 1.85 -6.07 -7.70
CA PRO A 69 3.18 -6.47 -8.14
C PRO A 69 4.09 -5.26 -8.38
N GLY A 70 5.32 -5.34 -7.89
CA GLY A 70 6.30 -4.26 -7.88
C GLY A 70 6.36 -3.46 -6.57
N ASP A 71 5.32 -3.48 -5.74
CA ASP A 71 5.39 -2.97 -4.37
C ASP A 71 6.36 -3.82 -3.53
N TYR A 72 6.71 -3.36 -2.34
CA TYR A 72 7.61 -4.05 -1.42
C TYR A 72 6.88 -4.35 -0.12
N VAL A 73 6.87 -5.62 0.28
CA VAL A 73 6.27 -6.10 1.52
C VAL A 73 7.38 -6.67 2.39
N ASN A 74 7.50 -6.16 3.61
CA ASN A 74 8.59 -6.53 4.53
C ASN A 74 9.99 -6.40 3.91
N GLY A 75 10.16 -5.41 3.02
CA GLY A 75 11.41 -5.15 2.29
C GLY A 75 11.63 -6.02 1.05
N TYR A 76 10.74 -6.95 0.72
CA TYR A 76 10.85 -7.82 -0.46
C TYR A 76 9.89 -7.39 -1.56
N ARG A 77 10.37 -7.37 -2.80
CA ARG A 77 9.56 -6.98 -3.96
C ARG A 77 8.48 -8.03 -4.23
N VAL A 78 7.23 -7.60 -4.29
CA VAL A 78 6.08 -8.44 -4.65
C VAL A 78 6.17 -8.79 -6.14
N SER A 79 6.26 -10.07 -6.47
CA SER A 79 6.16 -10.55 -7.85
C SER A 79 4.73 -10.88 -8.25
N PHE A 80 3.90 -11.28 -7.30
CA PHE A 80 2.58 -11.83 -7.56
C PHE A 80 1.71 -11.82 -6.30
N LYS A 81 0.39 -11.92 -6.44
CA LYS A 81 -0.55 -12.16 -5.35
C LYS A 81 -1.66 -13.11 -5.81
N ASP A 82 -2.17 -13.92 -4.90
CA ASP A 82 -3.25 -14.87 -5.19
C ASP A 82 -4.18 -15.07 -3.99
N ASN A 83 -5.23 -15.85 -4.23
CA ASN A 83 -6.14 -16.35 -3.22
C ASN A 83 -6.43 -17.85 -3.46
N ASP A 84 -5.42 -18.71 -3.25
CA ASP A 84 -5.55 -20.17 -3.42
C ASP A 84 -6.33 -20.82 -2.26
N TYR A 85 -6.31 -20.20 -1.07
CA TYR A 85 -7.10 -20.60 0.13
C TYR A 85 -7.27 -19.45 1.13
N ALA A 86 -6.28 -18.58 1.20
CA ALA A 86 -6.30 -17.31 1.91
C ALA A 86 -5.52 -16.28 1.06
N PRO A 87 -5.89 -14.99 1.07
CA PRO A 87 -5.15 -13.97 0.34
C PRO A 87 -3.68 -13.93 0.77
N PHE A 88 -2.77 -13.95 -0.19
CA PHE A 88 -1.34 -13.80 0.06
C PHE A 88 -0.66 -12.99 -1.04
N VAL A 89 0.49 -12.43 -0.68
CA VAL A 89 1.45 -11.86 -1.63
C VAL A 89 2.68 -12.74 -1.70
N GLN A 90 3.16 -12.99 -2.91
CA GLN A 90 4.42 -13.66 -3.18
C GLN A 90 5.49 -12.61 -3.46
N CYS A 91 6.60 -12.67 -2.74
CA CYS A 91 7.73 -11.77 -2.89
C CYS A 91 8.99 -12.50 -3.36
N ASP A 92 9.80 -11.81 -4.15
CA ASP A 92 11.06 -12.31 -4.67
C ASP A 92 12.13 -12.29 -3.57
N TYR A 93 12.79 -13.43 -3.37
CA TYR A 93 13.94 -13.55 -2.50
C TYR A 93 15.24 -13.49 -3.32
N PRO A 94 16.31 -12.84 -2.81
CA PRO A 94 17.62 -12.87 -3.45
C PRO A 94 18.04 -14.30 -3.80
N VAL A 95 18.41 -14.45 -5.07
CA VAL A 95 18.86 -15.69 -5.67
C VAL A 95 20.09 -16.22 -4.93
N GLN A 96 20.01 -17.43 -4.38
CA GLN A 96 21.18 -18.23 -4.09
C GLN A 96 21.33 -19.26 -5.23
N GLU A 97 22.52 -19.29 -5.83
CA GLU A 97 22.89 -20.31 -6.83
C GLU A 97 21.97 -20.41 -8.08
N GLY A 98 21.47 -19.27 -8.57
CA GLY A 98 20.71 -19.21 -9.82
C GLY A 98 19.24 -19.62 -9.72
N THR A 99 18.74 -19.97 -8.52
CA THR A 99 17.32 -20.25 -8.28
C THR A 99 16.68 -19.08 -7.51
N THR A 100 15.68 -18.42 -8.09
CA THR A 100 14.85 -17.45 -7.37
C THR A 100 13.95 -18.19 -6.40
N ASN A 101 14.15 -17.95 -5.10
CA ASN A 101 13.20 -18.40 -4.09
C ASN A 101 12.11 -17.36 -3.91
N HIS A 102 10.96 -17.79 -3.39
CA HIS A 102 9.83 -16.91 -3.13
C HIS A 102 9.34 -17.06 -1.70
N TYR A 103 9.05 -15.93 -1.06
CA TYR A 103 8.29 -15.90 0.19
C TYR A 103 6.82 -15.64 -0.09
N ARG A 104 5.95 -16.29 0.68
CA ARG A 104 4.52 -15.97 0.73
C ARG A 104 4.26 -15.30 2.06
N PHE A 105 3.64 -14.13 2.02
CA PHE A 105 3.17 -13.43 3.20
C PHE A 105 1.65 -13.38 3.16
N TYR A 106 1.03 -13.90 4.22
CA TYR A 106 -0.39 -13.71 4.50
C TYR A 106 -0.59 -12.41 5.27
N GLU A 107 -1.83 -11.89 5.30
CA GLU A 107 -2.19 -10.62 5.92
C GLU A 107 -1.55 -10.37 7.30
N LYS A 108 -1.57 -11.38 8.20
CA LYS A 108 -1.03 -11.26 9.56
C LYS A 108 0.51 -11.17 9.63
N GLU A 109 1.18 -11.46 8.53
CA GLU A 109 2.63 -11.45 8.41
C GLU A 109 3.12 -10.18 7.70
N ILE A 110 2.22 -9.29 7.28
CA ILE A 110 2.55 -8.03 6.62
C ILE A 110 2.73 -6.96 7.69
N TYR A 111 3.98 -6.53 7.91
CA TYR A 111 4.35 -5.55 8.93
C TYR A 111 4.75 -4.20 8.33
N SER A 112 5.17 -4.19 7.07
CA SER A 112 5.54 -2.97 6.34
C SER A 112 5.25 -3.12 4.86
N ILE A 113 4.82 -2.01 4.25
CA ILE A 113 4.53 -1.92 2.82
C ILE A 113 5.13 -0.61 2.30
N VAL A 114 5.81 -0.69 1.16
CA VAL A 114 6.28 0.45 0.39
C VAL A 114 5.79 0.27 -1.05
N THR A 115 5.05 1.22 -1.58
CA THR A 115 4.61 1.16 -2.98
C THR A 115 5.81 1.27 -3.91
N LYS A 116 5.70 0.76 -5.13
CA LYS A 116 6.78 0.93 -6.12
C LYS A 116 7.11 2.41 -6.35
N GLU A 117 6.10 3.28 -6.33
CA GLU A 117 6.24 4.73 -6.51
C GLU A 117 7.01 5.36 -5.34
N GLN A 118 6.68 4.98 -4.09
CA GLN A 118 7.43 5.36 -2.90
C GLN A 118 8.90 4.93 -3.00
N PHE A 119 9.13 3.68 -3.40
CA PHE A 119 10.48 3.13 -3.52
C PHE A 119 11.30 3.89 -4.58
N GLU A 120 10.70 4.20 -5.73
CA GLU A 120 11.33 4.96 -6.80
C GLU A 120 11.67 6.39 -6.39
N ASN A 121 10.78 7.07 -5.68
CA ASN A 121 11.04 8.43 -5.18
C ASN A 121 12.17 8.51 -4.14
N MET A 122 12.48 7.41 -3.46
CA MET A 122 13.59 7.34 -2.49
C MET A 122 14.93 6.93 -3.13
N LYS A 123 14.96 6.58 -4.42
CA LYS A 123 16.21 6.15 -5.08
C LYS A 123 17.20 7.30 -5.13
N TYR A 124 18.38 7.08 -4.57
CA TYR A 124 19.53 7.96 -4.76
C TYR A 124 20.35 7.45 -5.95
N GLU A 125 20.35 8.21 -7.05
CA GLU A 125 21.22 7.94 -8.20
C GLU A 125 22.52 8.72 -8.02
N VAL A 126 23.66 8.03 -8.19
CA VAL A 126 24.99 8.65 -8.17
C VAL A 126 25.40 8.91 -9.62
N GLU A 127 25.64 10.18 -9.96
CA GLU A 127 26.25 10.59 -11.23
C GLU A 127 27.75 10.25 -11.30
#